data_AF-A0A5C8PSC4-F1
#
_entry.id   AF-A0A5C8PSC4-F1
#
_cell.length_a   1.000
_cell.length_b   1.000
_cell.length_c   1.000
_cell.angle_alpha   90.00
_cell.angle_beta   90.00
_cell.angle_gamma   90.00
#
_symmetry.space_group_name_H-M   'P 1'
#
loop_
_entity.id
_entity.type
_entity.pdbx_description
1 polymer ?
#
loop_
_entity_poly.entity_id
_entity_poly.type
_entity_poly.pdbx_seq_one_letter_code
_entity_poly.pdbx_strand_id
1 'polypeptide(L)'
;MAQIQGWDIDVRGDDGLGLPPGKGTVKQGEEIYLSQCASCHGEFGEGNGRWPELMGGNGTLTSDDPRKTVGSYWPYAPTLFDYVRRTMPFTAPQSLSNDEVYAVTAYILHLNDLLPADAELDAAGLKAIRLPNRDGFIAEDPRPDTKSASEPCMRGCRTAPPRITSDLAERLGVTPTRTPKD
;
A
#
# COMPACT_ATOMS: atom_id res chain seq x y z
N MET A 1 4.77 -30.77 -11.82
CA MET A 1 4.47 -29.93 -10.64
C MET A 1 5.64 -29.03 -10.22
N ALA A 2 6.91 -29.35 -10.54
CA ALA A 2 8.06 -28.50 -10.20
C ALA A 2 8.07 -27.09 -10.85
N GLN A 3 7.34 -26.88 -11.95
CA GLN A 3 7.31 -25.58 -12.65
C GLN A 3 6.42 -24.54 -11.96
N ILE A 4 5.47 -24.94 -11.11
CA ILE A 4 4.54 -24.03 -10.42
C ILE A 4 5.22 -23.38 -9.21
N GLN A 5 6.06 -24.12 -8.48
CA GLN A 5 6.70 -23.65 -7.24
C GLN A 5 7.59 -22.42 -7.40
N GLY A 6 8.15 -22.17 -8.58
CA GLY A 6 8.95 -20.95 -8.81
C GLY A 6 8.10 -19.69 -8.97
N TRP A 7 6.80 -19.83 -9.22
CA TRP A 7 5.88 -18.72 -9.53
C TRP A 7 4.83 -18.54 -8.43
N ASP A 8 4.43 -19.64 -7.80
CA ASP A 8 3.54 -19.70 -6.64
C ASP A 8 4.31 -19.32 -5.37
N ILE A 9 4.40 -18.00 -5.18
CA ILE A 9 5.08 -17.37 -4.05
C ILE A 9 4.12 -16.49 -3.24
N ASP A 10 2.80 -16.61 -3.46
CA ASP A 10 1.82 -15.82 -2.73
C ASP A 10 1.80 -16.13 -1.24
N VAL A 11 1.70 -15.06 -0.48
CA VAL A 11 1.38 -15.10 0.94
C VAL A 11 0.01 -14.49 1.14
N ARG A 12 -0.92 -15.30 1.63
CA ARG A 12 -2.28 -14.85 1.92
C ARG A 12 -2.28 -13.88 3.11
N GLY A 13 -2.93 -12.74 2.94
CA GLY A 13 -2.87 -11.64 3.91
C GLY A 13 -3.46 -11.95 5.29
N ASP A 14 -4.60 -12.64 5.34
CA ASP A 14 -5.39 -12.81 6.57
C ASP A 14 -4.77 -13.80 7.56
N ASP A 15 -4.15 -14.87 7.08
CA ASP A 15 -3.61 -15.95 7.90
C ASP A 15 -2.15 -16.34 7.59
N GLY A 16 -1.51 -15.70 6.60
CA GLY A 16 -0.11 -15.94 6.24
C GLY A 16 0.15 -17.30 5.56
N LEU A 17 -0.87 -17.97 5.01
CA LEU A 17 -0.65 -19.16 4.20
C LEU A 17 0.31 -18.82 3.04
N GLY A 18 1.35 -19.64 2.85
CA GLY A 18 2.39 -19.43 1.83
C GLY A 18 3.67 -18.76 2.34
N LEU A 19 3.71 -18.33 3.62
CA LEU A 19 4.95 -17.81 4.22
C LEU A 19 6.10 -18.83 4.13
N PRO A 20 7.23 -18.48 3.51
CA PRO A 20 8.38 -19.36 3.44
C PRO A 20 9.12 -19.40 4.79
N PRO A 21 9.91 -20.45 5.05
CA PRO A 21 10.79 -20.48 6.21
C PRO A 21 11.81 -19.34 6.12
N GLY A 22 12.07 -18.73 7.27
CA GLY A 22 13.05 -17.67 7.41
C GLY A 22 12.77 -16.80 8.62
N LYS A 23 13.70 -15.89 8.90
CA LYS A 23 13.58 -14.90 9.96
C LYS A 23 14.54 -13.73 9.74
N GLY A 24 14.24 -12.60 10.35
CA GLY A 24 15.11 -11.43 10.29
C GLY A 24 14.84 -10.46 11.42
N THR A 25 15.89 -9.79 11.88
CA THR A 25 15.79 -8.77 12.94
C THR A 25 15.51 -7.38 12.35
N VAL A 26 14.91 -6.50 13.14
CA VAL A 26 14.70 -5.09 12.76
C VAL A 26 16.03 -4.43 12.37
N LYS A 27 17.11 -4.70 13.11
CA LYS A 27 18.44 -4.14 12.83
C LYS A 27 19.02 -4.61 11.50
N GLN A 28 18.90 -5.89 11.16
CA GLN A 28 19.28 -6.37 9.82
C GLN A 28 18.42 -5.71 8.73
N GLY A 29 17.14 -5.51 9.03
CA GLY A 29 16.20 -4.84 8.14
C GLY A 29 16.57 -3.40 7.85
N GLU A 30 17.04 -2.65 8.85
CA GLU A 30 17.52 -1.28 8.70
C GLU A 30 18.69 -1.20 7.72
N GLU A 31 19.70 -2.07 7.84
CA GLU A 31 20.86 -2.09 6.95
C GLU A 31 20.46 -2.38 5.49
N ILE A 32 19.55 -3.33 5.28
CA ILE A 32 19.00 -3.66 3.96
C ILE A 32 18.16 -2.50 3.42
N TYR A 33 17.33 -1.90 4.28
CA TYR A 33 16.45 -0.80 3.92
C TYR A 33 17.25 0.43 3.45
N LEU A 34 18.27 0.83 4.21
CA LEU A 34 19.11 1.97 3.87
C LEU A 34 19.86 1.76 2.55
N SER A 35 20.27 0.52 2.26
CA SER A 35 21.01 0.20 1.03
C SER A 35 20.12 0.00 -0.20
N GLN A 36 18.91 -0.55 -0.05
CA GLN A 36 18.07 -0.99 -1.18
C GLN A 36 16.72 -0.28 -1.30
N CYS A 37 16.27 0.46 -0.28
CA CYS A 37 14.92 1.02 -0.22
C CYS A 37 14.90 2.55 -0.06
N ALA A 38 15.80 3.10 0.78
CA ALA A 38 15.75 4.49 1.23
C ALA A 38 15.91 5.54 0.13
N SER A 39 16.58 5.21 -0.98
CA SER A 39 16.74 6.12 -2.13
C SER A 39 15.40 6.60 -2.69
N CYS A 40 14.37 5.74 -2.63
CA CYS A 40 13.00 6.06 -3.02
C CYS A 40 12.10 6.30 -1.79
N HIS A 41 12.17 5.47 -0.76
CA HIS A 41 11.21 5.51 0.34
C HIS A 41 11.60 6.44 1.50
N GLY A 42 12.73 7.14 1.42
CA GLY A 42 13.25 7.96 2.52
C GLY A 42 13.92 7.10 3.59
N GLU A 43 14.78 7.68 4.43
CA GLU A 43 15.55 6.93 5.45
C GLU A 43 14.65 6.36 6.55
N PHE A 44 13.53 7.01 6.82
CA PHE A 44 12.56 6.65 7.85
C PHE A 44 11.20 6.24 7.26
N GLY A 45 11.10 5.99 5.95
CA GLY A 45 9.83 5.63 5.29
C GLY A 45 8.92 6.81 4.99
N GLU A 46 9.41 8.03 5.05
CA GLU A 46 8.69 9.27 4.80
C GLU A 46 8.45 9.58 3.31
N GLY A 47 9.04 8.78 2.41
CA GLY A 47 8.99 8.98 0.96
C GLY A 47 9.96 10.06 0.49
N ASN A 48 10.73 9.77 -0.57
CA ASN A 48 11.60 10.76 -1.21
C ASN A 48 10.92 11.36 -2.45
N GLY A 49 10.61 12.66 -2.40
CA GLY A 49 9.98 13.38 -3.51
C GLY A 49 8.55 12.90 -3.80
N ARG A 50 8.36 12.15 -4.89
CA ARG A 50 7.04 11.61 -5.30
C ARG A 50 6.92 10.09 -5.12
N TRP A 51 7.92 9.48 -4.51
CA TRP A 51 7.90 8.06 -4.20
C TRP A 51 6.98 7.78 -3.00
N PRO A 52 6.39 6.57 -2.92
CA PRO A 52 5.45 6.25 -1.86
C PRO A 52 6.06 6.32 -0.46
N GLU A 53 5.31 6.89 0.47
CA GLU A 53 5.59 6.84 1.89
C GLU A 53 5.18 5.47 2.47
N LEU A 54 5.99 4.92 3.37
CA LEU A 54 5.76 3.63 4.02
C LEU A 54 5.26 3.79 5.47
N MET A 55 5.43 4.97 6.08
CA MET A 55 4.96 5.27 7.43
C MET A 55 4.19 6.59 7.51
N GLY A 56 3.51 6.83 8.63
CA GLY A 56 2.76 8.06 8.88
C GLY A 56 1.32 8.01 8.36
N GLY A 57 0.61 9.14 8.45
CA GLY A 57 -0.78 9.23 7.99
C GLY A 57 -1.83 8.63 8.95
N ASN A 58 -1.43 8.22 10.15
CA ASN A 58 -2.36 7.78 11.19
C ASN A 58 -3.40 8.86 11.49
N GLY A 59 -4.68 8.49 11.49
CA GLY A 59 -5.79 9.42 11.73
C GLY A 59 -6.17 10.32 10.55
N THR A 60 -5.52 10.18 9.39
CA THR A 60 -5.81 11.03 8.21
C THR A 60 -6.89 10.46 7.29
N LEU A 61 -7.38 9.23 7.51
CA LEU A 61 -8.27 8.54 6.56
C LEU A 61 -9.60 9.27 6.28
N THR A 62 -10.01 10.20 7.14
CA THR A 62 -11.23 11.02 6.98
C THR A 62 -10.95 12.47 6.59
N SER A 63 -9.70 12.84 6.31
CA SER A 63 -9.35 14.19 5.86
C SER A 63 -9.64 14.36 4.36
N ASP A 64 -9.58 15.61 3.88
CA ASP A 64 -9.66 15.92 2.45
C ASP A 64 -8.48 15.37 1.64
N ASP A 65 -7.35 15.07 2.30
CA ASP A 65 -6.14 14.51 1.71
C ASP A 65 -5.56 13.38 2.60
N PRO A 66 -6.13 12.16 2.48
CA PRO A 66 -5.75 11.03 3.34
C PRO A 66 -4.40 10.44 2.93
N ARG A 67 -3.52 10.27 3.90
CA ARG A 67 -2.18 9.67 3.75
C ARG A 67 -2.25 8.17 4.09
N LYS A 68 -2.24 7.33 3.05
CA LYS A 68 -2.44 5.88 3.16
C LYS A 68 -1.12 5.12 3.08
N THR A 69 -0.66 4.62 4.22
CA THR A 69 0.64 3.95 4.38
C THR A 69 0.44 2.57 5.00
N VAL A 70 1.55 1.86 5.30
CA VAL A 70 1.49 0.54 5.94
C VAL A 70 0.77 0.64 7.29
N GLY A 71 1.19 1.56 8.17
CA GLY A 71 0.60 1.71 9.50
C GLY A 71 -0.79 2.33 9.49
N SER A 72 -1.10 3.22 8.53
CA SER A 72 -2.38 3.96 8.57
C SER A 72 -3.52 3.25 7.84
N TYR A 73 -3.23 2.44 6.81
CA TYR A 73 -4.27 1.94 5.91
C TYR A 73 -4.24 0.43 5.69
N TRP A 74 -3.08 -0.22 5.70
CA TRP A 74 -3.02 -1.63 5.32
C TRP A 74 -3.65 -2.53 6.41
N PRO A 75 -4.39 -3.59 6.03
CA PRO A 75 -5.06 -4.47 7.01
C PRO A 75 -4.21 -5.66 7.48
N TYR A 76 -3.22 -6.08 6.68
CA TYR A 76 -2.52 -7.37 6.87
C TYR A 76 -1.00 -7.22 6.76
N ALA A 77 -0.27 -7.59 7.80
CA ALA A 77 1.20 -7.63 7.76
C ALA A 77 1.76 -8.68 6.77
N PRO A 78 1.17 -9.88 6.60
CA PRO A 78 1.62 -10.83 5.58
C PRO A 78 1.54 -10.27 4.14
N THR A 79 0.61 -9.36 3.85
CA THR A 79 0.53 -8.69 2.53
C THR A 79 1.74 -7.78 2.28
N LEU A 80 2.28 -7.13 3.32
CA LEU A 80 3.52 -6.37 3.20
C LEU A 80 4.68 -7.28 2.80
N PHE A 81 4.83 -8.42 3.48
CA PHE A 81 5.86 -9.41 3.18
C PHE A 81 5.73 -9.94 1.74
N ASP A 82 4.52 -10.34 1.31
CA ASP A 82 4.27 -10.83 -0.06
C ASP A 82 4.70 -9.80 -1.10
N TYR A 83 4.25 -8.56 -0.91
CA TYR A 83 4.50 -7.48 -1.85
C TYR A 83 6.00 -7.17 -1.96
N VAL A 84 6.69 -7.07 -0.82
CA VAL A 84 8.14 -6.84 -0.80
C VAL A 84 8.87 -7.98 -1.49
N ARG A 85 8.59 -9.24 -1.12
CA ARG A 85 9.22 -10.43 -1.71
C ARG A 85 9.07 -10.48 -3.23
N ARG A 86 7.87 -10.17 -3.73
CA ARG A 86 7.50 -10.35 -5.13
C ARG A 86 7.94 -9.19 -6.02
N THR A 87 7.91 -7.97 -5.49
CA THR A 87 7.97 -6.76 -6.34
C THR A 87 9.11 -5.81 -5.99
N MET A 88 9.73 -5.95 -4.81
CA MET A 88 10.78 -5.05 -4.34
C MET A 88 12.15 -5.74 -4.27
N PRO A 89 13.25 -4.96 -4.34
CA PRO A 89 13.31 -3.54 -4.71
C PRO A 89 12.78 -3.28 -6.13
N PHE A 90 12.22 -2.09 -6.38
CA PHE A 90 11.59 -1.78 -7.68
C PHE A 90 12.52 -1.99 -8.89
N THR A 91 13.82 -1.79 -8.71
CA THR A 91 14.84 -1.97 -9.75
C THR A 91 15.35 -3.41 -9.88
N ALA A 92 15.10 -4.27 -8.89
CA ALA A 92 15.53 -5.66 -8.87
C ALA A 92 14.52 -6.55 -8.10
N PRO A 93 13.28 -6.74 -8.60
CA PRO A 93 12.29 -7.56 -7.91
C PRO A 93 12.78 -8.98 -7.66
N GLN A 94 12.41 -9.58 -6.52
CA GLN A 94 12.80 -10.94 -6.10
C GLN A 94 14.32 -11.13 -5.92
N SER A 95 15.10 -10.05 -5.75
CA SER A 95 16.53 -10.15 -5.46
C SER A 95 16.84 -10.53 -4.01
N LEU A 96 15.90 -10.28 -3.09
CA LEU A 96 16.05 -10.55 -1.66
C LEU A 96 15.72 -12.00 -1.34
N SER A 97 16.52 -12.60 -0.45
CA SER A 97 16.21 -13.88 0.19
C SER A 97 15.05 -13.75 1.18
N ASN A 98 14.43 -14.87 1.58
CA ASN A 98 13.32 -14.84 2.53
C ASN A 98 13.70 -14.20 3.87
N ASP A 99 14.91 -14.45 4.38
CA ASP A 99 15.43 -13.84 5.62
C ASP A 99 15.56 -12.33 5.48
N GLU A 100 16.08 -11.84 4.35
CA GLU A 100 16.18 -10.41 4.06
C GLU A 100 14.80 -9.75 3.93
N VAL A 101 13.83 -10.44 3.32
CA VAL A 101 12.43 -9.96 3.27
C VAL A 101 11.82 -9.89 4.67
N TYR A 102 12.03 -10.90 5.53
CA TYR A 102 11.58 -10.83 6.93
C TYR A 102 12.23 -9.66 7.66
N ALA A 103 13.54 -9.47 7.49
CA ALA A 103 14.28 -8.39 8.13
C ALA A 103 13.74 -7.01 7.72
N VAL A 104 13.66 -6.73 6.41
CA VAL A 104 13.16 -5.42 5.93
C VAL A 104 11.69 -5.20 6.27
N THR A 105 10.87 -6.27 6.27
CA THR A 105 9.48 -6.21 6.75
C THR A 105 9.43 -5.83 8.23
N ALA A 106 10.30 -6.42 9.06
CA ALA A 106 10.40 -6.08 10.48
C ALA A 106 10.77 -4.61 10.69
N TYR A 107 11.71 -4.08 9.91
CA TYR A 107 12.08 -2.68 9.96
C TYR A 107 10.94 -1.73 9.55
N ILE A 108 10.21 -2.02 8.46
CA ILE A 108 9.05 -1.21 8.06
C ILE A 108 7.96 -1.23 9.14
N LEU A 109 7.73 -2.37 9.79
CA LEU A 109 6.79 -2.48 10.91
C LEU A 109 7.28 -1.71 12.14
N HIS A 110 8.59 -1.70 12.41
CA HIS A 110 9.21 -0.87 13.44
C HIS A 110 9.01 0.62 13.18
N LEU A 111 9.22 1.10 11.94
CA LEU A 111 8.95 2.50 11.53
C LEU A 111 7.49 2.92 11.75
N ASN A 112 6.57 1.97 11.87
CA ASN A 112 5.16 2.19 12.13
C ASN A 112 4.77 1.88 13.59
N ASP A 113 5.74 1.80 14.51
CA ASP A 113 5.55 1.53 15.94
C ASP A 113 4.88 0.17 16.26
N LEU A 114 5.03 -0.82 15.38
CA LEU A 114 4.42 -2.16 15.53
C LEU A 114 5.39 -3.23 16.05
N LEU A 115 6.69 -2.95 16.03
CA LEU A 115 7.74 -3.82 16.56
C LEU A 115 8.81 -2.98 17.28
N PRO A 116 9.39 -3.47 18.40
CA PRO A 116 10.53 -2.83 19.03
C PRO A 116 11.81 -3.01 18.20
N ALA A 117 12.79 -2.13 18.40
CA ALA A 117 14.02 -2.07 17.60
C ALA A 117 14.92 -3.33 17.70
N ASP A 118 14.74 -4.14 18.75
CA ASP A 118 15.48 -5.39 18.99
C ASP A 118 14.70 -6.66 18.62
N ALA A 119 13.50 -6.52 18.02
CA ALA A 119 12.68 -7.66 17.63
C ALA A 119 13.32 -8.51 16.50
N GLU A 120 13.10 -9.82 16.59
CA GLU A 120 13.25 -10.77 15.49
C GLU A 120 11.84 -11.13 14.96
N LEU A 121 11.69 -11.14 13.65
CA LEU A 121 10.44 -11.47 12.96
C LEU A 121 10.62 -12.76 12.17
N ASP A 122 9.72 -13.70 12.40
CA ASP A 122 9.58 -14.93 11.62
C ASP A 122 8.13 -15.08 11.11
N ALA A 123 7.83 -16.22 10.48
CA ALA A 123 6.48 -16.52 9.99
C ALA A 123 5.41 -16.47 11.10
N ALA A 124 5.73 -16.92 12.31
CA ALA A 124 4.77 -16.96 13.41
C ALA A 124 4.51 -15.55 13.96
N GLY A 125 5.56 -14.77 14.17
CA GLY A 125 5.49 -13.37 14.59
C GLY A 125 4.74 -12.52 13.59
N LEU A 126 5.04 -12.65 12.30
CA LEU A 126 4.40 -11.85 11.25
C LEU A 126 2.86 -12.08 11.18
N LYS A 127 2.40 -13.32 11.38
CA LYS A 127 0.96 -13.63 11.44
C LYS A 127 0.28 -13.07 12.69
N ALA A 128 1.02 -12.92 13.78
CA ALA A 128 0.48 -12.41 15.04
C ALA A 128 0.32 -10.88 15.04
N ILE A 129 0.98 -10.17 14.11
CA ILE A 129 0.88 -8.71 14.02
C ILE A 129 -0.48 -8.29 13.47
N ARG A 130 -1.16 -7.45 14.26
CA ARG A 130 -2.42 -6.82 13.88
C ARG A 130 -2.14 -5.36 13.48
N LEU A 131 -2.30 -5.04 12.19
CA LEU A 131 -2.18 -3.66 11.72
C LEU A 131 -3.35 -2.79 12.23
N PRO A 132 -3.16 -1.48 12.42
CA PRO A 132 -4.18 -0.60 12.99
C PRO A 132 -5.50 -0.59 12.21
N ASN A 133 -5.44 -0.68 10.88
CA ASN A 133 -6.62 -0.64 10.02
C ASN A 133 -7.18 -2.03 9.65
N ARG A 134 -6.94 -3.06 10.48
CA ARG A 134 -7.38 -4.46 10.25
C ARG A 134 -8.87 -4.58 9.95
N ASP A 135 -9.71 -3.80 10.62
CA ASP A 135 -11.18 -3.84 10.47
C ASP A 135 -11.72 -2.67 9.62
N GLY A 136 -10.84 -1.92 8.96
CA GLY A 136 -11.21 -0.73 8.17
C GLY A 136 -11.78 -1.04 6.78
N PHE A 137 -11.95 -2.32 6.43
CA PHE A 137 -12.41 -2.78 5.14
C PHE A 137 -13.66 -3.64 5.29
N ILE A 138 -14.60 -3.46 4.37
CA ILE A 138 -15.84 -4.25 4.30
C ILE A 138 -15.75 -5.24 3.13
N ALA A 139 -16.10 -6.49 3.39
CA ALA A 139 -16.11 -7.54 2.36
C ALA A 139 -17.32 -7.42 1.43
N GLU A 140 -18.45 -6.98 1.96
CA GLU A 140 -19.68 -6.75 1.22
C GLU A 140 -19.81 -5.26 0.90
N ASP A 141 -19.93 -4.93 -0.38
CA ASP A 141 -20.28 -3.58 -0.81
C ASP A 141 -21.79 -3.36 -0.59
N PRO A 142 -22.21 -2.46 0.31
CA PRO A 142 -23.63 -2.21 0.55
C PRO A 142 -24.29 -1.41 -0.59
N ARG A 143 -23.51 -0.92 -1.56
CA ARG A 143 -24.04 -0.17 -2.70
C ARG A 143 -24.66 -1.14 -3.72
N PRO A 144 -25.79 -0.76 -4.35
CA PRO A 144 -26.37 -1.60 -5.38
C PRO A 144 -25.46 -1.65 -6.62
N ASP A 145 -25.38 -2.83 -7.27
CA ASP A 145 -24.60 -3.06 -8.49
C ASP A 145 -24.87 -2.03 -9.59
N THR A 146 -26.09 -1.48 -9.62
CA THR A 146 -26.43 -0.31 -10.44
C THR A 146 -27.23 0.70 -9.61
N LYS A 147 -26.96 1.99 -9.79
CA LYS A 147 -27.63 3.08 -9.04
C LYS A 147 -29.06 3.39 -9.48
N SER A 148 -29.69 2.60 -10.34
CA SER A 148 -31.00 2.95 -10.91
C SER A 148 -32.08 1.95 -10.53
N ALA A 149 -32.72 2.20 -9.39
CA ALA A 149 -34.03 1.63 -9.10
C ALA A 149 -35.18 2.38 -9.82
N SER A 150 -34.89 3.46 -10.57
CA SER A 150 -35.87 4.30 -11.26
C SER A 150 -35.56 4.46 -12.76
N GLU A 151 -36.61 4.46 -13.58
CA GLU A 151 -36.49 4.79 -15.01
C GLU A 151 -35.86 6.18 -15.20
N PRO A 152 -34.93 6.35 -16.16
CA PRO A 152 -34.30 7.64 -16.42
C PRO A 152 -35.34 8.66 -16.88
N CYS A 153 -35.23 9.90 -16.41
CA CYS A 153 -36.06 10.98 -16.90
C CYS A 153 -35.74 11.28 -18.38
N MET A 154 -36.76 11.27 -19.23
CA MET A 154 -36.62 11.51 -20.67
C MET A 154 -37.01 12.93 -21.09
N ARG A 155 -37.81 13.65 -20.29
CA ARG A 155 -38.33 14.99 -20.61
C ARG A 155 -38.53 15.83 -19.35
N GLY A 156 -38.21 17.12 -19.40
CA GLY A 156 -38.49 18.06 -18.31
C GLY A 156 -37.71 17.80 -17.01
N CYS A 157 -36.51 17.22 -17.10
CA CYS A 157 -35.80 16.66 -15.95
C CYS A 157 -35.18 17.69 -14.99
N ARG A 158 -35.16 18.97 -15.36
CA ARG A 158 -34.59 20.05 -14.53
C ARG A 158 -35.57 21.21 -14.46
N THR A 159 -35.68 21.79 -13.27
CA THR A 159 -36.48 22.98 -13.00
C THR A 159 -35.74 24.28 -13.25
N ALA A 160 -34.40 24.24 -13.34
CA ALA A 160 -33.53 25.38 -13.59
C ALA A 160 -32.61 25.13 -14.80
N PRO A 161 -32.20 26.18 -15.52
CA PRO A 161 -31.21 26.05 -16.59
C PRO A 161 -29.88 25.51 -16.04
N PRO A 162 -29.15 24.70 -16.84
CA PRO A 162 -27.84 24.23 -16.44
C PRO A 162 -26.87 25.41 -16.23
N ARG A 163 -26.00 25.30 -15.24
CA ARG A 163 -24.94 26.26 -14.96
C ARG A 163 -23.58 25.56 -14.96
N ILE A 164 -22.56 26.25 -15.45
CA ILE A 164 -21.17 25.82 -15.30
C ILE A 164 -20.78 26.05 -13.84
N THR A 165 -20.35 25.00 -13.16
CA THR A 165 -19.95 25.04 -11.75
C THR A 165 -18.44 25.01 -11.56
N SER A 166 -17.69 24.68 -12.61
CA SER A 166 -16.23 24.61 -12.58
C SER A 166 -15.65 24.70 -13.99
N ASP A 167 -14.62 25.52 -14.12
CA ASP A 167 -13.66 25.63 -15.22
C ASP A 167 -12.27 25.11 -14.79
N LEU A 168 -12.21 24.38 -13.69
CA LEU A 168 -10.95 23.99 -13.02
C LEU A 168 -9.98 23.25 -13.94
N ALA A 169 -10.49 22.43 -14.87
CA ALA A 169 -9.64 21.71 -15.82
C ALA A 169 -8.81 22.66 -16.70
N GLU A 170 -9.41 23.76 -17.16
CA GLU A 170 -8.72 24.78 -17.96
C GLU A 170 -7.76 25.58 -17.08
N ARG A 171 -8.20 25.99 -15.88
CA ARG A 171 -7.36 26.74 -14.93
C ARG A 171 -6.16 25.97 -14.42
N LEU A 172 -6.29 24.66 -14.19
CA LEU A 172 -5.16 23.82 -13.77
C LEU A 172 -4.15 23.65 -14.91
N GLY A 173 -4.61 23.56 -16.16
CA GLY A 173 -3.74 23.57 -17.33
C GLY A 173 -2.73 22.42 -17.43
N VAL A 174 -2.89 21.35 -16.63
CA VAL A 174 -1.97 20.20 -16.53
C VAL A 174 -2.19 19.14 -17.62
N THR A 175 -3.18 19.31 -18.49
CA THR A 175 -3.42 18.41 -19.64
C THR A 175 -2.34 18.65 -20.71
N PRO A 176 -1.60 17.61 -21.15
CA PRO A 176 -0.65 17.74 -22.24
C PRO A 176 -1.30 18.29 -23.51
N THR A 177 -0.64 19.25 -24.16
CA THR A 177 -1.08 19.85 -25.42
C THR A 177 -0.24 19.34 -26.59
N ARG A 178 -0.81 19.35 -27.81
CA ARG A 178 -0.08 18.94 -29.03
C ARG A 178 1.17 19.78 -29.29
N THR A 179 1.12 21.05 -28.93
CA THR A 179 2.27 21.94 -28.91
C THR A 179 2.82 21.98 -27.48
N PRO A 180 4.14 21.80 -27.27
CA PRO A 180 4.74 22.07 -25.98
C PRO A 180 4.37 23.47 -25.52
N LYS A 181 4.01 23.63 -24.25
CA LYS A 181 3.91 24.95 -23.63
C LYS A 181 5.34 25.39 -23.30
N ASP A 182 5.69 26.62 -23.65
CA ASP A 182 6.99 27.24 -23.34
C ASP A 182 7.21 27.36 -21.83
#